data_AF-A0A1H8DT01-F1
#
_entry.id   AF-A0A1H8DT01-F1
#
_cell.length_a   1.000
_cell.length_b   1.000
_cell.length_c   1.000
_cell.angle_alpha   90.00
_cell.angle_beta   90.00
_cell.angle_gamma   90.00
#
_symmetry.space_group_name_H-M   'P 1'
#
loop_
_entity.id
_entity.type
_entity.pdbx_description
1 polymer ?
#
loop_
_entity_poly.entity_id
_entity_poly.type
_entity_poly.pdbx_seq_one_letter_code
_entity_poly.pdbx_strand_id
1 'polypeptide(L)'
;MNISSEPLKQFLLSLCLMLAALFAQPMTARAQDIVKVQSYNYPSLYWRESGLATAIAADVNPENKSNWKIVAGRANSSSAYVSFESVSKPGYFLRQKNYVLELALPDNTLDFAEDATFKKVPGLKNAAATSFQSYRYPTKYIRHYQTLRLDTITTDTQMQDATFNVVVDDCGGIGASAADVAALQACTGDPAVCAVGGNDGSIYSVAMRFDRSYLGPLDVYAESRRRMFVGAQQSAANGRCVSTLVDVRDYLFEGEPQQARDPGTPGLNLRIASGASGLTALSAKAVTDVPVIFIAGDSTVADQPPQLDLAPAARYTGWGGMLPRFFNNKIAVANYADSGEGTQAFRTDGGFIWFKIDARLKANDWVLIQLGHNDKNTSAAVYHSRILGMINAIKAKGAHPVLVTPMVRNTGATLATQHIYGDLNVRTQLTGLAASEGAPLIDLMKLSSEWVAALGKTAAQAYFVGTDTTHSNEAGAQVFAQMIASEITRQNLGLAPYIR
;
A
#
# COMPACT_ATOMS: atom_id res chain seq x y z
N MET A 1 -45.42 -11.28 7.96
CA MET A 1 -45.06 -10.95 6.56
C MET A 1 -43.56 -11.06 6.45
N ASN A 2 -43.07 -12.12 5.80
CA ASN A 2 -41.64 -12.35 5.58
C ASN A 2 -41.16 -11.39 4.48
N ILE A 3 -40.39 -10.39 4.85
CA ILE A 3 -39.65 -9.54 3.91
C ILE A 3 -38.42 -10.36 3.49
N SER A 4 -38.40 -10.80 2.24
CA SER A 4 -37.33 -11.62 1.65
C SER A 4 -36.00 -10.87 1.63
N SER A 5 -34.93 -11.54 2.04
CA SER A 5 -33.52 -11.09 2.05
C SER A 5 -32.84 -11.04 0.67
N GLU A 6 -33.63 -11.05 -0.41
CA GLU A 6 -33.21 -11.02 -1.81
C GLU A 6 -32.43 -9.75 -2.22
N PRO A 7 -32.86 -8.51 -1.89
CA PRO A 7 -32.13 -7.32 -2.35
C PRO A 7 -30.77 -7.15 -1.66
N LEU A 8 -30.61 -7.67 -0.43
CA LEU A 8 -29.35 -7.65 0.32
C LEU A 8 -28.33 -8.64 -0.28
N LYS A 9 -28.80 -9.81 -0.72
CA LYS A 9 -27.96 -10.79 -1.43
C LYS A 9 -27.56 -10.29 -2.82
N GLN A 10 -28.44 -9.62 -3.57
CA GLN A 10 -28.10 -9.05 -4.88
C GLN A 10 -27.15 -7.86 -4.79
N PHE A 11 -27.23 -7.03 -3.75
CA PHE A 11 -26.27 -5.94 -3.55
C PHE A 11 -24.87 -6.46 -3.16
N LEU A 12 -24.80 -7.48 -2.30
CA LEU A 12 -23.54 -8.18 -1.96
C LEU A 12 -22.98 -8.99 -3.15
N LEU A 13 -23.84 -9.60 -3.98
CA LEU A 13 -23.41 -10.31 -5.19
C LEU A 13 -22.91 -9.35 -6.27
N SER A 14 -23.53 -8.17 -6.44
CA SER A 14 -23.10 -7.19 -7.43
C SER A 14 -21.77 -6.52 -7.04
N LEU A 15 -21.47 -6.42 -5.75
CA LEU A 15 -20.15 -6.04 -5.24
C LEU A 15 -19.11 -7.16 -5.46
N CYS A 16 -19.51 -8.43 -5.30
CA CYS A 16 -18.67 -9.60 -5.58
C CYS A 16 -18.45 -9.89 -7.08
N LEU A 17 -19.35 -9.47 -7.98
CA LEU A 17 -19.23 -9.72 -9.44
C LEU A 17 -18.38 -8.67 -10.16
N MET A 18 -18.25 -7.46 -9.60
CA MET A 18 -17.20 -6.52 -10.04
C MET A 18 -15.78 -6.99 -9.66
N LEU A 19 -15.67 -8.00 -8.80
CA LEU A 19 -14.41 -8.57 -8.30
C LEU A 19 -13.84 -9.69 -9.19
N ALA A 20 -14.53 -10.12 -10.25
CA ALA A 20 -14.13 -11.30 -11.05
C ALA A 20 -13.68 -11.01 -12.50
N ALA A 21 -13.62 -9.74 -12.94
CA ALA A 21 -13.30 -9.38 -14.32
C ALA A 21 -12.12 -8.42 -14.50
N LEU A 22 -11.17 -8.41 -13.56
CA LEU A 22 -9.85 -7.77 -13.75
C LEU A 22 -8.77 -8.82 -13.50
N PHE A 23 -8.61 -9.72 -14.46
CA PHE A 23 -7.47 -10.62 -14.50
C PHE A 23 -6.18 -9.81 -14.60
N ALA A 24 -5.29 -10.07 -13.64
CA ALA A 24 -3.86 -9.83 -13.61
C ALA A 24 -3.29 -9.21 -14.89
N GLN A 25 -3.09 -7.88 -14.87
CA GLN A 25 -1.99 -7.33 -15.65
C GLN A 25 -0.69 -7.83 -15.01
N PRO A 26 0.27 -8.39 -15.79
CA PRO A 26 1.54 -8.78 -15.22
C PRO A 26 2.19 -7.51 -14.65
N MET A 27 2.48 -7.53 -13.35
CA MET A 27 3.32 -6.50 -12.74
C MET A 27 4.65 -6.49 -13.49
N THR A 28 4.89 -5.46 -14.29
CA THR A 28 6.19 -5.27 -14.92
C THR A 28 7.20 -4.96 -13.81
N ALA A 29 7.95 -5.96 -13.36
CA ALA A 29 9.04 -5.77 -12.41
C ALA A 29 10.01 -4.69 -12.94
N ARG A 30 10.32 -3.71 -12.10
CA ARG A 30 11.28 -2.64 -12.39
C ARG A 30 12.70 -3.14 -12.15
N ALA A 31 13.68 -2.42 -12.68
CA ALA A 31 15.07 -2.61 -12.27
C ALA A 31 15.18 -2.37 -10.75
N GLN A 32 15.85 -3.29 -10.05
CA GLN A 32 16.05 -3.37 -8.60
C GLN A 32 15.00 -4.11 -7.77
N ASP A 33 13.92 -4.61 -8.36
CA ASP A 33 12.97 -5.46 -7.62
C ASP A 33 13.63 -6.79 -7.23
N ILE A 34 13.43 -7.21 -5.97
CA ILE A 34 13.76 -8.55 -5.52
C ILE A 34 12.57 -9.45 -5.83
N VAL A 35 12.82 -10.56 -6.53
CA VAL A 35 11.79 -11.48 -6.99
C VAL A 35 12.12 -12.91 -6.61
N LYS A 36 11.07 -13.74 -6.54
CA LYS A 36 11.16 -15.19 -6.65
C LYS A 36 10.61 -15.60 -8.00
N VAL A 37 11.33 -16.47 -8.71
CA VAL A 37 10.90 -16.97 -10.02
C VAL A 37 10.25 -18.33 -9.82
N GLN A 38 8.92 -18.36 -9.82
CA GLN A 38 8.09 -19.53 -9.55
C GLN A 38 7.89 -20.36 -10.82
N SER A 39 7.99 -21.68 -10.71
CA SER A 39 7.65 -22.60 -11.81
C SER A 39 6.15 -22.57 -12.11
N TYR A 40 5.79 -22.52 -13.40
CA TYR A 40 4.39 -22.54 -13.84
C TYR A 40 3.71 -23.89 -13.56
N ASN A 41 4.35 -25.01 -13.90
CA ASN A 41 3.80 -26.36 -13.72
C ASN A 41 4.07 -26.97 -12.34
N TYR A 42 4.98 -26.38 -11.55
CA TYR A 42 5.19 -26.75 -10.15
C TYR A 42 5.09 -25.51 -9.24
N PRO A 43 3.88 -25.04 -8.92
CA PRO A 43 3.68 -23.76 -8.24
C PRO A 43 4.28 -23.66 -6.83
N SER A 44 4.66 -24.77 -6.20
CA SER A 44 5.38 -24.77 -4.92
C SER A 44 6.89 -24.57 -5.05
N LEU A 45 7.45 -24.58 -6.27
CA LEU A 45 8.89 -24.57 -6.52
C LEU A 45 9.36 -23.25 -7.12
N TYR A 46 10.48 -22.75 -6.62
CA TYR A 46 11.11 -21.48 -7.05
C TYR A 46 12.55 -21.70 -7.48
N TRP A 47 13.04 -20.87 -8.40
CA TRP A 47 14.47 -20.81 -8.73
C TRP A 47 15.29 -20.59 -7.46
N ARG A 48 16.33 -21.40 -7.28
CA ARG A 48 17.18 -21.37 -6.09
C ARG A 48 18.63 -21.68 -6.39
N GLU A 49 19.53 -21.10 -5.60
CA GLU A 49 20.96 -21.43 -5.63
C GLU A 49 21.27 -22.67 -4.76
N SER A 50 22.27 -23.44 -5.20
CA SER A 50 22.94 -24.49 -4.42
C SER A 50 24.43 -24.45 -4.71
N GLY A 51 25.19 -23.71 -3.89
CA GLY A 51 26.58 -23.40 -4.22
C GLY A 51 26.63 -22.40 -5.38
N LEU A 52 27.19 -22.80 -6.52
CA LEU A 52 27.13 -22.03 -7.78
C LEU A 52 26.10 -22.59 -8.76
N ALA A 53 25.55 -23.78 -8.51
CA ALA A 53 24.52 -24.37 -9.35
C ALA A 53 23.14 -23.78 -9.05
N THR A 54 22.22 -23.91 -9.99
CA THR A 54 20.84 -23.44 -9.83
C THR A 54 19.82 -24.52 -10.20
N ALA A 55 18.70 -24.55 -9.48
CA ALA A 55 17.61 -25.51 -9.67
C ALA A 55 16.29 -24.86 -9.23
N ILE A 56 15.21 -25.65 -9.18
CA ILE A 56 13.97 -25.26 -8.49
C ILE A 56 13.81 -26.06 -7.19
N ALA A 57 13.26 -25.45 -6.14
CA ALA A 57 12.91 -26.15 -4.90
C ALA A 57 11.77 -25.46 -4.14
N ALA A 58 11.05 -26.24 -3.33
CA ALA A 58 10.17 -25.73 -2.29
C ALA A 58 11.02 -25.38 -1.06
N ASP A 59 10.49 -24.50 -0.21
CA ASP A 59 10.98 -24.31 1.17
C ASP A 59 12.49 -24.05 1.29
N VAL A 60 13.03 -23.25 0.36
CA VAL A 60 14.45 -22.91 0.31
C VAL A 60 14.88 -22.22 1.61
N ASN A 61 15.92 -22.75 2.25
CA ASN A 61 16.49 -22.22 3.49
C ASN A 61 18.03 -22.05 3.36
N PRO A 62 18.59 -20.86 3.65
CA PRO A 62 17.88 -19.59 3.88
C PRO A 62 17.14 -19.12 2.63
N GLU A 63 15.98 -18.49 2.82
CA GLU A 63 15.06 -18.11 1.72
C GLU A 63 15.69 -17.17 0.70
N ASN A 64 16.63 -16.32 1.13
CA ASN A 64 17.36 -15.42 0.24
C ASN A 64 18.14 -16.13 -0.88
N LYS A 65 18.36 -17.45 -0.77
CA LYS A 65 18.89 -18.30 -1.86
C LYS A 65 17.92 -18.53 -3.01
N SER A 66 16.65 -18.17 -2.86
CA SER A 66 15.64 -18.20 -3.93
C SER A 66 15.24 -16.82 -4.44
N ASN A 67 15.94 -15.79 -3.96
CA ASN A 67 15.64 -14.40 -4.26
C ASN A 67 16.65 -13.83 -5.26
N TRP A 68 16.12 -13.08 -6.22
CA TRP A 68 16.89 -12.53 -7.32
C TRP A 68 16.59 -11.05 -7.47
N LYS A 69 17.62 -10.21 -7.55
CA LYS A 69 17.44 -8.83 -7.97
C LYS A 69 17.42 -8.79 -9.49
N ILE A 70 16.32 -8.34 -10.08
CA ILE A 70 16.25 -8.11 -11.53
C ILE A 70 16.90 -6.77 -11.82
N VAL A 71 17.94 -6.76 -12.65
CA VAL A 71 18.61 -5.54 -13.12
C VAL A 71 18.56 -5.47 -14.63
N ALA A 72 18.92 -4.30 -15.18
CA ALA A 72 19.07 -4.13 -16.63
C ALA A 72 20.05 -5.17 -17.20
N GLY A 73 19.75 -5.69 -18.39
CA GLY A 73 20.59 -6.68 -19.06
C GLY A 73 22.03 -6.18 -19.21
N ARG A 74 23.00 -7.01 -18.83
CA ARG A 74 24.42 -6.64 -18.85
C ARG A 74 24.97 -6.39 -20.27
N ALA A 75 24.44 -7.06 -21.28
CA ALA A 75 24.76 -6.82 -22.69
C ALA A 75 23.81 -5.83 -23.39
N ASN A 76 22.63 -5.57 -22.79
CA ASN A 76 21.63 -4.69 -23.38
C ASN A 76 20.76 -4.06 -22.27
N SER A 77 20.80 -2.74 -22.16
CA SER A 77 20.12 -1.99 -21.11
C SER A 77 18.66 -1.65 -21.42
N SER A 78 18.11 -2.05 -22.57
CA SER A 78 16.68 -1.90 -22.87
C SER A 78 15.83 -2.66 -21.87
N SER A 79 14.66 -2.13 -21.52
CA SER A 79 13.73 -2.69 -20.53
C SER A 79 13.23 -4.11 -20.85
N ALA A 80 13.39 -4.56 -22.11
CA ALA A 80 13.10 -5.91 -22.56
C ALA A 80 14.14 -6.94 -22.07
N TYR A 81 15.35 -6.53 -21.72
CA TYR A 81 16.45 -7.40 -21.33
C TYR A 81 16.78 -7.25 -19.85
N VAL A 82 17.07 -8.38 -19.21
CA VAL A 82 17.34 -8.45 -17.78
C VAL A 82 18.55 -9.34 -17.49
N SER A 83 19.17 -9.06 -16.35
CA SER A 83 20.10 -9.97 -15.67
C SER A 83 19.61 -10.22 -14.26
N PHE A 84 19.91 -11.39 -13.71
CA PHE A 84 19.52 -11.77 -12.35
C PHE A 84 20.74 -11.77 -11.44
N GLU A 85 20.74 -10.92 -10.42
CA GLU A 85 21.75 -10.90 -9.36
C GLU A 85 21.26 -11.70 -8.14
N SER A 86 22.13 -12.50 -7.52
CA SER A 86 21.78 -13.24 -6.30
C SER A 86 21.65 -12.31 -5.10
N VAL A 87 20.59 -12.47 -4.32
CA VAL A 87 20.41 -11.72 -3.06
C VAL A 87 21.27 -12.29 -1.93
N SER A 88 21.45 -13.61 -1.85
CA SER A 88 22.32 -14.25 -0.85
C SER A 88 23.80 -14.09 -1.16
N LYS A 89 24.17 -13.76 -2.41
CA LYS A 89 25.54 -13.47 -2.85
C LYS A 89 25.58 -12.20 -3.72
N PRO A 90 25.49 -11.00 -3.10
CA PRO A 90 25.55 -9.74 -3.85
C PRO A 90 26.77 -9.67 -4.77
N GLY A 91 26.59 -9.16 -5.99
CA GLY A 91 27.60 -9.13 -7.04
C GLY A 91 27.70 -10.39 -7.91
N TYR A 92 27.12 -11.53 -7.52
CA TYR A 92 27.05 -12.73 -8.37
C TYR A 92 25.81 -12.69 -9.27
N PHE A 93 25.99 -13.07 -10.54
CA PHE A 93 24.93 -13.06 -11.54
C PHE A 93 24.65 -14.46 -12.07
N LEU A 94 23.39 -14.72 -12.39
CA LEU A 94 23.00 -15.88 -13.16
C LEU A 94 23.52 -15.74 -14.58
N ARG A 95 24.32 -16.70 -15.03
CA ARG A 95 24.80 -16.79 -16.41
C ARG A 95 24.69 -18.21 -16.93
N GLN A 96 24.66 -18.35 -18.24
CA GLN A 96 24.81 -19.67 -18.88
C GLN A 96 26.29 -20.05 -19.00
N LYS A 97 26.62 -21.31 -18.74
CA LYS A 97 27.90 -21.93 -19.11
C LYS A 97 27.63 -23.34 -19.60
N ASN A 98 28.04 -23.65 -20.83
CA ASN A 98 27.71 -24.93 -21.49
C ASN A 98 26.21 -25.26 -21.42
N TYR A 99 25.36 -24.23 -21.60
CA TYR A 99 23.90 -24.31 -21.51
C TYR A 99 23.31 -24.62 -20.13
N VAL A 100 24.11 -24.69 -19.07
CA VAL A 100 23.62 -24.80 -17.69
C VAL A 100 23.72 -23.44 -17.01
N LEU A 101 22.73 -23.07 -16.20
CA LEU A 101 22.75 -21.79 -15.49
C LEU A 101 23.51 -21.93 -14.16
N GLU A 102 24.46 -21.03 -13.94
CA GLU A 102 25.30 -20.95 -12.74
C GLU A 102 25.41 -19.51 -12.24
N LEU A 103 25.80 -19.34 -10.97
CA LEU A 103 26.20 -18.05 -10.41
C LEU A 103 27.68 -17.78 -10.66
N ALA A 104 27.99 -16.58 -11.14
CA ALA A 104 29.38 -16.15 -11.35
C ALA A 104 29.55 -14.63 -11.12
N LEU A 105 30.76 -14.22 -10.72
CA LEU A 105 31.14 -12.82 -10.69
C LEU A 105 31.39 -12.31 -12.12
N PRO A 106 30.96 -11.09 -12.46
CA PRO A 106 31.30 -10.46 -13.73
C PRO A 106 32.83 -10.32 -13.89
N ASP A 107 33.34 -10.73 -15.04
CA ASP A 107 34.75 -10.58 -15.43
C ASP A 107 34.98 -9.40 -16.41
N ASN A 108 33.95 -8.58 -16.60
CA ASN A 108 33.90 -7.44 -17.53
C ASN A 108 34.11 -7.81 -19.01
N THR A 109 33.99 -9.08 -19.38
CA THR A 109 34.00 -9.49 -20.78
C THR A 109 32.62 -9.35 -21.42
N LEU A 110 32.59 -9.14 -22.74
CA LEU A 110 31.35 -9.24 -23.52
C LEU A 110 30.74 -10.63 -23.38
N ASP A 111 31.57 -11.67 -23.29
CA ASP A 111 31.10 -13.04 -23.18
C ASP A 111 30.26 -13.26 -21.92
N PHE A 112 30.74 -12.78 -20.78
CA PHE A 112 29.97 -12.82 -19.55
C PHE A 112 28.68 -11.99 -19.66
N ALA A 113 28.77 -10.79 -20.24
CA ALA A 113 27.62 -9.91 -20.38
C ALA A 113 26.50 -10.57 -21.20
N GLU A 114 26.84 -11.21 -22.32
CA GLU A 114 25.90 -11.95 -23.17
C GLU A 114 25.35 -13.20 -22.48
N ASP A 115 26.20 -13.94 -21.76
CA ASP A 115 25.82 -15.15 -21.02
C ASP A 115 24.84 -14.88 -19.88
N ALA A 116 24.95 -13.69 -19.27
CA ALA A 116 24.15 -13.25 -18.14
C ALA A 116 22.93 -12.41 -18.55
N THR A 117 22.66 -12.23 -19.85
CA THR A 117 21.54 -11.40 -20.34
C THR A 117 20.43 -12.27 -20.94
N PHE A 118 19.20 -11.98 -20.53
CA PHE A 118 18.00 -12.69 -20.99
C PHE A 118 16.92 -11.70 -21.42
N LYS A 119 16.26 -11.96 -22.55
CA LYS A 119 15.09 -11.21 -22.99
C LYS A 119 13.85 -11.76 -22.31
N LYS A 120 13.06 -10.86 -21.70
CA LYS A 120 11.71 -11.18 -21.21
C LYS A 120 10.77 -11.30 -22.40
N VAL A 121 10.06 -12.42 -22.50
CA VAL A 121 9.00 -12.64 -23.50
C VAL A 121 7.75 -13.18 -22.81
N PRO A 122 6.55 -13.06 -23.43
CA PRO A 122 5.36 -13.74 -22.93
C PRO A 122 5.63 -15.23 -22.70
N GLY A 123 5.07 -15.78 -21.62
CA GLY A 123 5.29 -17.18 -21.26
C GLY A 123 4.91 -18.13 -22.39
N LEU A 124 5.80 -19.08 -22.69
CA LEU A 124 5.61 -20.02 -23.80
C LEU A 124 4.36 -20.90 -23.64
N LYS A 125 3.93 -21.18 -22.40
CA LYS A 125 2.69 -21.91 -22.10
C LYS A 125 1.51 -21.00 -21.75
N ASN A 126 1.77 -19.85 -21.13
CA ASN A 126 0.75 -18.90 -20.70
C ASN A 126 1.27 -17.47 -20.93
N ALA A 127 0.61 -16.72 -21.80
CA ALA A 127 1.04 -15.37 -22.18
C ALA A 127 0.97 -14.34 -21.03
N ALA A 128 0.22 -14.62 -19.96
CA ALA A 128 0.19 -13.80 -18.75
C ALA A 128 1.41 -14.06 -17.82
N ALA A 129 2.12 -15.17 -18.02
CA ALA A 129 3.37 -15.49 -17.35
C ALA A 129 4.58 -15.02 -18.18
N THR A 130 5.79 -15.36 -17.76
CA THR A 130 7.04 -14.92 -18.42
C THR A 130 7.93 -16.11 -18.79
N SER A 131 8.58 -16.01 -19.95
CA SER A 131 9.71 -16.87 -20.34
C SER A 131 10.96 -16.02 -20.59
N PHE A 132 12.13 -16.62 -20.41
CA PHE A 132 13.41 -15.92 -20.51
C PHE A 132 14.23 -16.50 -21.66
N GLN A 133 14.31 -15.75 -22.76
CA GLN A 133 15.09 -16.11 -23.95
C GLN A 133 16.55 -15.68 -23.76
N SER A 134 17.51 -16.52 -24.11
CA SER A 134 18.94 -16.16 -24.03
C SER A 134 19.28 -15.05 -25.02
N TYR A 135 20.06 -14.06 -24.58
CA TYR A 135 20.63 -13.05 -25.49
C TYR A 135 21.62 -13.68 -26.47
N ARG A 136 22.58 -14.47 -25.95
CA ARG A 136 23.60 -15.15 -26.78
C ARG A 136 23.03 -16.19 -27.74
N TYR A 137 22.05 -16.97 -27.27
CA TYR A 137 21.43 -18.04 -28.06
C TYR A 137 19.92 -17.78 -28.22
N PRO A 138 19.50 -16.90 -29.16
CA PRO A 138 18.10 -16.48 -29.28
C PRO A 138 17.11 -17.63 -29.55
N THR A 139 17.57 -18.81 -29.97
CA THR A 139 16.71 -19.99 -30.16
C THR A 139 16.51 -20.82 -28.88
N LYS A 140 17.06 -20.39 -27.73
CA LYS A 140 17.03 -21.11 -26.46
C LYS A 140 16.43 -20.28 -25.33
N TYR A 141 15.79 -20.98 -24.40
CA TYR A 141 15.09 -20.41 -23.25
C TYR A 141 15.56 -21.07 -21.96
N ILE A 142 15.55 -20.31 -20.86
CA ILE A 142 15.71 -20.89 -19.53
C ILE A 142 14.49 -21.80 -19.28
N ARG A 143 14.76 -23.03 -18.85
CA ARG A 143 13.75 -23.93 -18.30
C ARG A 143 14.29 -24.66 -17.08
N HIS A 144 13.38 -25.14 -16.24
CA HIS A 144 13.76 -26.06 -15.17
C HIS A 144 13.84 -27.52 -15.68
N TYR A 145 14.71 -28.31 -15.05
CA TYR A 145 14.88 -29.74 -15.24
C TYR A 145 15.47 -30.31 -13.94
N GLN A 146 16.66 -30.94 -13.98
CA GLN A 146 17.46 -31.21 -12.78
C GLN A 146 18.17 -29.95 -12.26
N THR A 147 18.60 -29.10 -13.19
CA THR A 147 19.13 -27.75 -12.95
C THR A 147 18.41 -26.78 -13.88
N LEU A 148 18.54 -25.48 -13.63
CA LEU A 148 18.14 -24.50 -14.64
C LEU A 148 19.10 -24.60 -15.84
N ARG A 149 18.55 -24.66 -17.05
CA ARG A 149 19.32 -24.80 -18.28
C ARG A 149 18.70 -24.07 -19.46
N LEU A 150 19.50 -23.82 -20.49
CA LEU A 150 19.08 -23.29 -21.77
C LEU A 150 18.81 -24.42 -22.75
N ASP A 151 17.57 -24.54 -23.21
CA ASP A 151 17.20 -25.49 -24.27
C ASP A 151 16.36 -24.83 -25.36
N THR A 152 16.37 -25.44 -26.53
CA THR A 152 15.37 -25.16 -27.57
C THR A 152 14.08 -25.86 -27.16
N ILE A 153 12.98 -25.10 -27.15
CA ILE A 153 11.68 -25.54 -26.61
C ILE A 153 10.80 -26.02 -27.75
N THR A 154 10.42 -27.30 -27.72
CA THR A 154 9.68 -27.97 -28.80
C THR A 154 8.45 -28.75 -28.34
N THR A 155 8.40 -29.15 -27.06
CA THR A 155 7.29 -29.94 -26.52
C THR A 155 6.47 -29.15 -25.50
N ASP A 156 5.25 -29.61 -25.24
CA ASP A 156 4.37 -28.95 -24.26
C ASP A 156 4.96 -28.92 -22.86
N THR A 157 5.56 -30.04 -22.42
CA THR A 157 6.27 -30.10 -21.14
C THR A 157 7.42 -29.10 -21.09
N GLN A 158 8.20 -28.96 -22.17
CA GLN A 158 9.28 -27.97 -22.21
C GLN A 158 8.75 -26.53 -22.18
N MET A 159 7.59 -26.26 -22.81
CA MET A 159 6.94 -24.95 -22.73
C MET A 159 6.49 -24.65 -21.30
N GLN A 160 5.92 -25.64 -20.60
CA GLN A 160 5.57 -25.52 -19.18
C GLN A 160 6.82 -25.27 -18.31
N ASP A 161 7.90 -26.02 -18.54
CA ASP A 161 9.15 -25.91 -17.79
C ASP A 161 9.88 -24.58 -18.00
N ALA A 162 9.67 -23.95 -19.16
CA ALA A 162 10.23 -22.67 -19.55
C ALA A 162 9.32 -21.47 -19.23
N THR A 163 8.15 -21.72 -18.64
CA THR A 163 7.20 -20.67 -18.24
C THR A 163 7.27 -20.45 -16.73
N PHE A 164 7.36 -19.19 -16.31
CA PHE A 164 7.53 -18.82 -14.91
C PHE A 164 6.63 -17.65 -14.52
N ASN A 165 6.17 -17.65 -13.28
CA ASN A 165 5.59 -16.48 -12.66
C ASN A 165 6.71 -15.73 -11.92
N VAL A 166 6.94 -14.47 -12.30
CA VAL A 166 7.87 -13.60 -11.57
C VAL A 166 7.09 -12.97 -10.43
N VAL A 167 7.30 -13.50 -9.23
CA VAL A 167 6.64 -13.03 -8.02
C VAL A 167 7.57 -12.02 -7.38
N VAL A 168 7.14 -10.76 -7.24
CA VAL A 168 7.87 -9.79 -6.44
C VAL A 168 7.92 -10.31 -5.01
N ASP A 169 9.12 -10.51 -4.46
CA ASP A 169 9.28 -10.77 -3.05
C ASP A 169 9.39 -9.43 -2.34
N ASP A 170 8.23 -8.98 -1.87
CA ASP A 170 8.07 -7.79 -1.05
C ASP A 170 8.85 -7.83 0.27
N CYS A 171 9.45 -8.97 0.64
CA CYS A 171 10.34 -9.16 1.80
C CYS A 171 11.81 -9.40 1.40
N GLY A 172 12.21 -8.95 0.22
CA GLY A 172 13.51 -9.21 -0.38
C GLY A 172 14.70 -9.19 0.58
N GLY A 173 15.22 -10.38 0.91
CA GLY A 173 16.46 -10.56 1.67
C GLY A 173 16.45 -10.05 3.12
N ILE A 174 15.28 -9.69 3.69
CA ILE A 174 15.21 -9.14 5.06
C ILE A 174 15.71 -10.14 6.11
N GLY A 175 16.36 -9.66 7.17
CA GLY A 175 16.91 -10.47 8.25
C GLY A 175 18.34 -10.99 8.00
N ALA A 176 18.97 -10.58 6.90
CA ALA A 176 20.34 -10.93 6.57
C ALA A 176 21.36 -9.81 6.91
N SER A 177 20.89 -8.58 7.20
CA SER A 177 21.75 -7.44 7.53
C SER A 177 21.73 -7.12 9.03
N ALA A 178 22.81 -6.51 9.54
CA ALA A 178 22.88 -6.05 10.93
C ALA A 178 21.77 -5.02 11.26
N ALA A 179 21.37 -4.20 10.29
CA ALA A 179 20.29 -3.22 10.46
C ALA A 179 18.92 -3.91 10.65
N ASP A 180 18.66 -5.00 9.92
CA ASP A 180 17.41 -5.76 10.10
C ASP A 180 17.35 -6.44 11.47
N VAL A 181 18.49 -6.95 11.95
CA VAL A 181 18.59 -7.54 13.29
C VAL A 181 18.33 -6.49 14.38
N ALA A 182 18.92 -5.31 14.25
CA ALA A 182 18.70 -4.20 15.19
C ALA A 182 17.24 -3.74 15.19
N ALA A 183 16.60 -3.64 14.02
CA ALA A 183 15.18 -3.28 13.91
C ALA A 183 14.29 -4.31 14.62
N LEU A 184 14.54 -5.61 14.44
CA LEU A 184 13.79 -6.66 15.13
C LEU A 184 14.01 -6.62 16.65
N GLN A 185 15.24 -6.38 17.11
CA GLN A 185 15.58 -6.26 18.53
C GLN A 185 14.97 -5.02 19.20
N ALA A 186 14.59 -4.01 18.43
CA ALA A 186 13.88 -2.83 18.92
C ALA A 186 12.39 -3.09 19.22
N CYS A 187 11.86 -4.26 18.85
CA CYS A 187 10.50 -4.68 19.17
C CYS A 187 10.43 -5.35 20.55
N THR A 188 9.56 -4.85 21.43
CA THR A 188 9.36 -5.38 22.79
C THR A 188 7.88 -5.53 23.14
N GLY A 189 7.55 -6.54 23.95
CA GLY A 189 6.19 -6.78 24.46
C GLY A 189 5.28 -7.61 23.54
N ASP A 190 4.07 -7.88 24.04
CA ASP A 190 2.95 -8.48 23.30
C ASP A 190 1.64 -7.81 23.75
N PRO A 191 1.00 -6.92 22.95
CA PRO A 191 1.41 -6.45 21.63
C PRO A 191 2.82 -5.86 21.56
N ALA A 192 3.54 -6.12 20.46
CA ALA A 192 4.90 -5.58 20.30
C ALA A 192 4.87 -4.10 19.92
N VAL A 193 5.73 -3.31 20.58
CA VAL A 193 6.07 -1.94 20.23
C VAL A 193 7.51 -1.92 19.74
N CYS A 194 7.72 -1.45 18.51
CA CYS A 194 9.02 -1.40 17.86
C CYS A 194 9.47 0.06 17.70
N ALA A 195 10.51 0.46 18.42
CA ALA A 195 11.14 1.77 18.30
C ALA A 195 12.30 1.70 17.30
N VAL A 196 11.98 1.65 16.01
CA VAL A 196 12.98 1.41 14.94
C VAL A 196 13.91 2.61 14.74
N GLY A 197 13.44 3.82 15.05
CA GLY A 197 14.19 5.07 14.96
C GLY A 197 14.20 5.64 13.54
N GLY A 198 15.22 6.42 13.20
CA GLY A 198 15.28 7.13 11.92
C GLY A 198 14.86 8.59 12.03
N ASN A 199 14.62 9.23 10.89
CA ASN A 199 14.37 10.67 10.81
C ASN A 199 12.92 10.96 10.47
N ASP A 200 12.34 11.90 11.20
CA ASP A 200 11.07 12.53 10.87
C ASP A 200 11.09 13.15 9.47
N GLY A 201 9.92 13.21 8.85
CA GLY A 201 9.73 13.68 7.47
C GLY A 201 10.22 12.72 6.39
N SER A 202 10.79 11.57 6.78
CA SER A 202 11.30 10.55 5.85
C SER A 202 10.28 9.45 5.61
N ILE A 203 10.43 8.73 4.49
CA ILE A 203 9.60 7.59 4.15
C ILE A 203 10.44 6.32 4.29
N TYR A 204 9.89 5.32 4.96
CA TYR A 204 10.53 4.03 5.14
C TYR A 204 9.75 2.94 4.43
N SER A 205 10.44 2.16 3.60
CA SER A 205 9.98 0.86 3.17
C SER A 205 10.14 -0.11 4.34
N VAL A 206 9.02 -0.49 4.93
CA VAL A 206 8.95 -1.44 6.04
C VAL A 206 8.54 -2.79 5.51
N ALA A 207 9.31 -3.82 5.85
CA ALA A 207 9.00 -5.21 5.52
C ALA A 207 9.15 -6.10 6.77
N MET A 208 8.13 -6.90 7.05
CA MET A 208 8.04 -7.81 8.19
C MET A 208 7.91 -9.24 7.68
N ARG A 209 8.80 -10.14 8.14
CA ARG A 209 8.67 -11.59 7.92
C ARG A 209 8.13 -12.23 9.18
N PHE A 210 7.15 -13.11 9.00
CA PHE A 210 6.58 -13.94 10.04
C PHE A 210 6.93 -15.42 9.81
N ASP A 211 7.09 -16.15 10.90
CA ASP A 211 7.29 -17.58 10.93
C ASP A 211 6.18 -18.28 10.14
N ARG A 212 6.55 -19.33 9.40
CA ARG A 212 5.63 -20.04 8.52
C ARG A 212 4.51 -20.76 9.28
N SER A 213 4.75 -21.13 10.53
CA SER A 213 3.77 -21.74 11.43
C SER A 213 2.78 -20.73 12.02
N TYR A 214 3.05 -19.43 11.96
CA TYR A 214 2.15 -18.41 12.49
C TYR A 214 0.91 -18.27 11.61
N LEU A 215 -0.24 -18.80 12.06
CA LEU A 215 -1.53 -18.78 11.35
C LEU A 215 -2.51 -17.68 11.79
N GLY A 216 -2.13 -16.86 12.76
CA GLY A 216 -3.02 -15.85 13.34
C GLY A 216 -3.23 -14.60 12.47
N PRO A 217 -4.13 -13.70 12.89
CA PRO A 217 -4.34 -12.42 12.22
C PRO A 217 -3.13 -11.50 12.44
N LEU A 218 -2.80 -10.69 11.42
CA LEU A 218 -1.85 -9.59 11.60
C LEU A 218 -2.58 -8.27 11.69
N ASP A 219 -2.07 -7.40 12.56
CA ASP A 219 -2.53 -6.03 12.69
C ASP A 219 -1.36 -5.13 13.08
N VAL A 220 -1.01 -4.19 12.18
CA VAL A 220 0.18 -3.35 12.31
C VAL A 220 -0.20 -1.89 12.17
N TYR A 221 0.23 -1.10 13.13
CA TYR A 221 0.08 0.35 13.19
C TYR A 221 1.45 1.02 13.14
N ALA A 222 1.49 2.25 12.67
CA ALA A 222 2.61 3.16 12.80
C ALA A 222 2.15 4.46 13.48
N GLU A 223 3.08 5.14 14.16
CA GLU A 223 2.83 6.38 14.89
C GLU A 223 1.65 6.24 15.87
N SER A 224 0.87 7.31 16.11
CA SER A 224 -0.27 7.32 17.04
C SER A 224 -1.21 6.12 16.86
N ARG A 225 -1.75 5.92 15.66
CA ARG A 225 -2.63 4.78 15.34
C ARG A 225 -2.92 4.63 13.85
N ARG A 226 -1.95 4.93 12.99
CA ARG A 226 -2.14 4.79 11.55
C ARG A 226 -2.04 3.32 11.16
N ARG A 227 -3.15 2.70 10.77
CA ARG A 227 -3.23 1.26 10.48
C ARG A 227 -2.63 0.97 9.11
N MET A 228 -1.44 0.37 9.13
CA MET A 228 -0.64 0.10 7.95
C MET A 228 -0.97 -1.24 7.31
N PHE A 229 -1.40 -2.22 8.10
CA PHE A 229 -1.78 -3.54 7.59
C PHE A 229 -2.79 -4.22 8.52
N VAL A 230 -3.75 -4.93 7.94
CA VAL A 230 -4.55 -5.93 8.64
C VAL A 230 -5.05 -6.99 7.67
N GLY A 231 -5.03 -8.25 8.09
CA GLY A 231 -5.58 -9.34 7.30
C GLY A 231 -5.29 -10.72 7.88
N ALA A 232 -6.06 -11.71 7.39
CA ALA A 232 -5.69 -13.11 7.54
C ALA A 232 -4.45 -13.38 6.69
N GLN A 233 -3.51 -14.12 7.25
CA GLN A 233 -2.29 -14.50 6.55
C GLN A 233 -2.61 -15.41 5.35
N GLN A 234 -2.41 -14.91 4.13
CA GLN A 234 -2.55 -15.73 2.93
C GLN A 234 -1.47 -16.83 2.88
N SER A 235 -1.93 -18.00 2.47
CA SER A 235 -1.29 -19.33 2.37
C SER A 235 0.24 -19.49 2.53
N ALA A 236 0.58 -20.49 3.36
CA ALA A 236 1.85 -21.03 3.83
C ALA A 236 3.01 -21.32 2.83
N ALA A 237 3.06 -20.80 1.61
CA ALA A 237 4.09 -21.20 0.64
C ALA A 237 5.39 -20.36 0.63
N ASN A 238 5.41 -19.15 1.22
CA ASN A 238 6.46 -18.16 0.91
C ASN A 238 7.14 -17.44 2.08
N GLY A 239 7.01 -17.91 3.33
CA GLY A 239 7.34 -17.03 4.45
C GLY A 239 6.36 -15.86 4.47
N ARG A 240 5.74 -15.61 5.62
CA ARG A 240 4.60 -14.69 5.66
C ARG A 240 5.13 -13.27 5.66
N CYS A 241 5.06 -12.60 4.51
CA CYS A 241 5.59 -11.26 4.32
C CYS A 241 4.49 -10.21 4.36
N VAL A 242 4.73 -9.12 5.08
CA VAL A 242 3.98 -7.87 4.92
C VAL A 242 4.96 -6.76 4.63
N SER A 243 4.73 -6.03 3.54
CA SER A 243 5.45 -4.78 3.27
C SER A 243 4.50 -3.61 3.06
N THR A 244 4.96 -2.43 3.44
CA THR A 244 4.24 -1.16 3.30
C THR A 244 5.23 0.00 3.34
N LEU A 245 4.81 1.16 2.82
CA LEU A 245 5.56 2.40 3.03
C LEU A 245 4.97 3.14 4.22
N VAL A 246 5.84 3.53 5.16
CA VAL A 246 5.47 4.37 6.30
C VAL A 246 6.05 5.75 6.07
N ASP A 247 5.17 6.74 5.90
CA ASP A 247 5.55 8.15 6.03
C ASP A 247 5.68 8.47 7.53
N VAL A 248 6.91 8.72 7.98
CA VAL A 248 7.20 9.17 9.35
C VAL A 248 7.07 10.68 9.35
N ARG A 249 6.04 11.19 10.01
CA ARG A 249 5.76 12.63 10.11
C ARG A 249 6.74 13.28 11.08
N ASP A 250 6.68 14.61 11.13
CA ASP A 250 7.20 15.35 12.28
C ASP A 250 6.42 14.88 13.52
N TYR A 251 7.11 14.39 14.54
CA TYR A 251 6.47 13.77 15.70
C TYR A 251 5.50 14.74 16.40
N LEU A 252 5.73 16.05 16.33
CA LEU A 252 4.82 17.06 16.87
C LEU A 252 3.51 17.19 16.10
N PHE A 253 3.41 16.58 14.92
CA PHE A 253 2.24 16.52 14.04
C PHE A 253 1.71 15.09 13.88
N GLU A 254 2.15 14.19 14.77
CA GLU A 254 1.49 12.90 14.95
C GLU A 254 0.16 13.10 15.67
N GLY A 255 -0.87 12.46 15.13
CA GLY A 255 -2.20 12.48 15.72
C GLY A 255 -2.85 13.87 15.81
N GLU A 256 -2.93 14.39 17.03
CA GLU A 256 -3.73 15.56 17.45
C GLU A 256 -2.84 16.67 18.03
N PRO A 257 -2.05 17.36 17.18
CA PRO A 257 -0.97 18.26 17.59
C PRO A 257 -1.41 19.39 18.52
N GLN A 258 -2.60 19.94 18.31
CA GLN A 258 -3.07 21.08 19.11
C GLN A 258 -3.63 20.69 20.47
N GLN A 259 -4.16 19.48 20.61
CA GLN A 259 -4.75 19.08 21.89
C GLN A 259 -3.71 18.52 22.87
N ALA A 260 -2.46 18.34 22.44
CA ALA A 260 -1.36 17.78 23.23
C ALA A 260 -1.73 16.46 23.93
N ARG A 261 -2.66 15.70 23.34
CA ARG A 261 -3.17 14.42 23.86
C ARG A 261 -2.25 13.25 23.50
N ASP A 262 -1.41 13.43 22.49
CA ASP A 262 -0.36 12.53 22.09
C ASP A 262 0.90 13.36 21.82
N PRO A 263 2.00 13.17 22.57
CA PRO A 263 3.24 13.90 22.32
C PRO A 263 3.93 13.49 21.02
N GLY A 264 3.46 12.41 20.37
CA GLY A 264 4.12 11.78 19.23
C GLY A 264 5.36 11.00 19.64
N THR A 265 5.86 10.16 18.74
CA THR A 265 7.08 9.38 18.95
C THR A 265 8.10 9.68 17.85
N PRO A 266 9.27 10.25 18.17
CA PRO A 266 10.30 10.53 17.16
C PRO A 266 10.72 9.29 16.37
N GLY A 267 10.87 9.46 15.05
CA GLY A 267 11.30 8.41 14.15
C GLY A 267 10.26 7.30 13.91
N LEU A 268 10.65 6.31 13.10
CA LEU A 268 9.80 5.18 12.76
C LEU A 268 9.49 4.35 14.01
N ASN A 269 8.21 4.33 14.37
CA ASN A 269 7.68 3.49 15.42
C ASN A 269 6.53 2.63 14.87
N LEU A 270 6.50 1.36 15.27
CA LEU A 270 5.47 0.41 14.86
C LEU A 270 4.83 -0.23 16.08
N ARG A 271 3.54 -0.52 16.00
CA ARG A 271 2.85 -1.40 16.94
C ARG A 271 2.27 -2.60 16.20
N ILE A 272 2.71 -3.79 16.58
CA ILE A 272 2.18 -5.06 16.07
C ILE A 272 1.13 -5.54 17.08
N ALA A 273 -0.11 -5.11 16.87
CA ALA A 273 -1.25 -5.40 17.74
C ALA A 273 -1.66 -6.88 17.70
N SER A 274 -1.34 -7.58 16.61
CA SER A 274 -1.51 -9.02 16.49
C SER A 274 -0.42 -9.59 15.59
N GLY A 275 0.17 -10.71 16.03
CA GLY A 275 1.21 -11.44 15.29
C GLY A 275 2.65 -11.16 15.68
N ALA A 276 2.87 -10.40 16.75
CA ALA A 276 4.20 -10.18 17.31
C ALA A 276 4.97 -11.49 17.56
N SER A 277 4.31 -12.50 18.13
CA SER A 277 4.90 -13.82 18.40
C SER A 277 5.37 -14.59 17.15
N GLY A 278 4.83 -14.24 15.98
CA GLY A 278 5.26 -14.80 14.71
C GLY A 278 6.39 -14.02 14.05
N LEU A 279 6.73 -12.80 14.49
CA LEU A 279 7.70 -11.95 13.79
C LEU A 279 9.12 -12.54 13.87
N THR A 280 9.74 -12.78 12.71
CA THR A 280 11.08 -13.39 12.60
C THR A 280 12.11 -12.48 11.94
N ALA A 281 11.67 -11.45 11.22
CA ALA A 281 12.55 -10.40 10.69
C ALA A 281 11.77 -9.10 10.51
N LEU A 282 12.44 -7.97 10.72
CA LEU A 282 11.94 -6.63 10.43
C LEU A 282 13.02 -5.88 9.65
N SER A 283 12.63 -5.23 8.56
CA SER A 283 13.50 -4.30 7.82
C SER A 283 12.81 -2.97 7.70
N ALA A 284 13.56 -1.89 7.89
CA ALA A 284 13.14 -0.53 7.63
C ALA A 284 14.24 0.18 6.86
N LYS A 285 13.95 0.52 5.60
CA LYS A 285 14.90 1.20 4.71
C LYS A 285 14.33 2.53 4.30
N ALA A 286 15.07 3.61 4.52
CA ALA A 286 14.69 4.91 4.00
C ALA A 286 14.60 4.82 2.47
N VAL A 287 13.54 5.37 1.91
CA VAL A 287 13.32 5.44 0.47
C VAL A 287 13.07 6.88 0.05
N THR A 288 13.60 7.24 -1.11
CA THR A 288 13.33 8.51 -1.78
C THR A 288 12.49 8.25 -3.03
N ASP A 289 11.90 9.30 -3.60
CA ASP A 289 11.27 9.23 -4.93
C ASP A 289 10.03 8.33 -5.05
N VAL A 290 9.27 8.21 -3.96
CA VAL A 290 7.94 7.61 -3.94
C VAL A 290 6.86 8.69 -3.86
N PRO A 291 5.70 8.50 -4.53
CA PRO A 291 4.57 9.38 -4.36
C PRO A 291 4.01 9.28 -2.94
N VAL A 292 3.41 10.38 -2.47
CA VAL A 292 2.76 10.47 -1.17
C VAL A 292 1.32 10.92 -1.33
N ILE A 293 0.42 10.32 -0.57
CA ILE A 293 -0.93 10.82 -0.33
C ILE A 293 -0.91 11.64 0.96
N PHE A 294 -0.99 12.96 0.83
CA PHE A 294 -1.27 13.84 1.97
C PHE A 294 -2.78 13.88 2.22
N ILE A 295 -3.19 13.88 3.48
CA ILE A 295 -4.60 14.00 3.85
C ILE A 295 -4.80 15.26 4.69
N ALA A 296 -5.66 16.16 4.22
CA ALA A 296 -6.13 17.33 4.96
C ALA A 296 -7.55 17.05 5.46
N GLY A 297 -7.77 17.16 6.77
CA GLY A 297 -9.09 16.87 7.33
C GLY A 297 -9.24 17.20 8.80
N ASP A 298 -10.37 16.78 9.35
CA ASP A 298 -10.79 17.04 10.73
C ASP A 298 -10.75 15.77 11.62
N SER A 299 -11.43 15.79 12.78
CA SER A 299 -11.47 14.67 13.74
C SER A 299 -12.00 13.35 13.15
N THR A 300 -12.84 13.44 12.10
CA THR A 300 -13.38 12.25 11.41
C THR A 300 -12.39 11.62 10.44
N VAL A 301 -11.22 12.25 10.26
CA VAL A 301 -10.14 11.87 9.36
C VAL A 301 -8.84 11.59 10.12
N ALA A 302 -8.60 12.34 11.19
CA ALA A 302 -7.37 12.36 11.97
C ALA A 302 -6.90 10.98 12.47
N ASP A 303 -5.57 10.86 12.59
CA ASP A 303 -4.98 9.81 13.40
C ASP A 303 -5.33 10.15 14.87
N GLN A 304 -6.16 9.33 15.49
CA GLN A 304 -6.60 9.57 16.86
C GLN A 304 -5.53 9.03 17.82
N PRO A 305 -5.33 9.66 19.01
CA PRO A 305 -4.37 9.19 20.01
C PRO A 305 -4.49 7.68 20.31
N PRO A 306 -3.42 7.05 20.85
CA PRO A 306 -3.43 5.64 21.25
C PRO A 306 -4.48 5.32 22.33
N GLN A 307 -5.74 5.10 21.95
CA GLN A 307 -6.87 4.71 22.82
C GLN A 307 -6.95 3.18 23.02
N LEU A 308 -5.79 2.56 23.18
CA LEU A 308 -5.64 1.11 23.05
C LEU A 308 -6.10 0.34 24.29
N ASP A 309 -6.28 1.04 25.41
CA ASP A 309 -6.95 0.60 26.63
C ASP A 309 -8.48 0.48 26.47
N LEU A 310 -9.07 1.16 25.49
CA LEU A 310 -10.51 1.07 25.19
C LEU A 310 -10.82 -0.10 24.26
N ALA A 311 -12.06 -0.60 24.32
CA ALA A 311 -12.57 -1.55 23.32
C ALA A 311 -12.72 -0.87 21.94
N PRO A 312 -12.56 -1.58 20.81
CA PRO A 312 -12.64 -0.97 19.46
C PRO A 312 -13.91 -0.14 19.19
N ALA A 313 -15.06 -0.52 19.76
CA ALA A 313 -16.32 0.21 19.63
C ALA A 313 -16.35 1.55 20.38
N ALA A 314 -15.46 1.75 21.34
CA ALA A 314 -15.34 2.98 22.14
C ALA A 314 -14.15 3.87 21.70
N ARG A 315 -13.35 3.41 20.72
CA ARG A 315 -12.19 4.16 20.21
C ARG A 315 -12.60 5.12 19.12
N TYR A 316 -12.51 6.42 19.37
CA TYR A 316 -12.60 7.46 18.35
C TYR A 316 -11.59 7.16 17.25
N THR A 317 -12.02 7.08 16.00
CA THR A 317 -11.13 6.73 14.89
C THR A 317 -11.54 7.49 13.65
N GLY A 318 -10.59 8.19 13.03
CA GLY A 318 -10.77 8.81 11.72
C GLY A 318 -10.47 7.84 10.58
N TRP A 319 -11.12 8.01 9.44
CA TRP A 319 -10.90 7.12 8.30
C TRP A 319 -9.51 7.29 7.67
N GLY A 320 -8.89 8.47 7.80
CA GLY A 320 -7.55 8.74 7.28
C GLY A 320 -6.51 7.83 7.92
N GLY A 321 -6.64 7.57 9.23
CA GLY A 321 -5.80 6.61 9.94
C GLY A 321 -6.04 5.15 9.55
N MET A 322 -7.16 4.85 8.90
CA MET A 322 -7.50 3.50 8.40
C MET A 322 -7.25 3.34 6.90
N LEU A 323 -6.90 4.40 6.19
CA LEU A 323 -6.70 4.37 4.75
C LEU A 323 -5.42 3.63 4.28
N PRO A 324 -4.26 3.71 4.95
CA PRO A 324 -3.01 3.18 4.40
C PRO A 324 -3.02 1.68 4.10
N ARG A 325 -3.73 0.87 4.89
CA ARG A 325 -3.87 -0.59 4.68
C ARG A 325 -4.41 -0.99 3.30
N PHE A 326 -5.09 -0.07 2.59
CA PHE A 326 -5.62 -0.33 1.26
C PHE A 326 -4.59 -0.13 0.15
N PHE A 327 -3.44 0.47 0.47
CA PHE A 327 -2.39 0.79 -0.50
C PHE A 327 -1.21 -0.17 -0.45
N ASN A 328 -0.67 -0.51 -1.62
CA ASN A 328 0.52 -1.32 -1.78
C ASN A 328 1.79 -0.54 -1.36
N ASN A 329 2.95 -1.20 -1.44
CA ASN A 329 4.24 -0.65 -1.03
C ASN A 329 4.87 0.34 -2.03
N LYS A 330 4.08 0.98 -2.90
CA LYS A 330 4.58 1.92 -3.93
C LYS A 330 4.09 3.36 -3.74
N ILE A 331 3.28 3.61 -2.71
CA ILE A 331 2.84 4.94 -2.30
C ILE A 331 2.78 5.02 -0.78
N ALA A 332 3.18 6.15 -0.22
CA ALA A 332 3.05 6.40 1.22
C ALA A 332 1.79 7.24 1.50
N VAL A 333 1.29 7.19 2.74
CA VAL A 333 0.16 8.01 3.18
C VAL A 333 0.58 8.82 4.39
N ALA A 334 0.49 10.14 4.29
CA ALA A 334 0.78 11.11 5.34
C ALA A 334 -0.53 11.81 5.76
N ASN A 335 -1.13 11.33 6.84
CA ASN A 335 -2.35 11.97 7.36
C ASN A 335 -1.97 13.25 8.12
N TYR A 336 -2.50 14.41 7.76
CA TYR A 336 -2.29 15.66 8.49
C TYR A 336 -3.60 16.22 9.05
N ALA A 337 -4.66 15.41 9.05
CA ALA A 337 -5.91 15.79 9.68
C ALA A 337 -5.75 15.94 11.20
N ASP A 338 -6.41 16.95 11.76
CA ASP A 338 -6.36 17.32 13.18
C ASP A 338 -7.77 17.52 13.73
N SER A 339 -7.98 17.15 14.99
CA SER A 339 -9.30 17.20 15.60
C SER A 339 -9.79 18.63 15.80
N GLY A 340 -11.07 18.86 15.53
CA GLY A 340 -11.69 20.19 15.69
C GLY A 340 -11.41 21.16 14.54
N GLU A 341 -10.56 20.80 13.58
CA GLU A 341 -10.16 21.71 12.52
C GLU A 341 -11.15 21.82 11.37
N GLY A 342 -11.09 22.97 10.69
CA GLY A 342 -11.82 23.27 9.46
C GLY A 342 -10.89 23.93 8.44
N THR A 343 -11.45 24.57 7.41
CA THR A 343 -10.65 25.19 6.34
C THR A 343 -9.63 26.23 6.82
N GLN A 344 -9.81 26.83 8.00
CA GLN A 344 -8.90 27.80 8.59
C GLN A 344 -7.49 27.24 8.85
N ALA A 345 -7.36 25.99 9.29
CA ALA A 345 -6.08 25.36 9.60
C ALA A 345 -5.25 25.04 8.34
N PHE A 346 -5.95 24.81 7.24
CA PHE A 346 -5.40 24.34 5.97
C PHE A 346 -5.37 25.42 4.89
N ARG A 347 -5.77 26.66 5.20
CA ARG A 347 -5.69 27.77 4.24
C ARG A 347 -4.24 28.04 3.83
N THR A 348 -4.05 28.36 2.56
CA THR A 348 -2.71 28.52 1.97
C THR A 348 -2.02 29.81 2.38
N ASP A 349 -2.75 30.78 2.92
CA ASP A 349 -2.28 32.09 3.38
C ASP A 349 -1.94 32.10 4.89
N GLY A 350 -1.32 31.03 5.39
CA GLY A 350 -0.84 30.93 6.77
C GLY A 350 -1.69 30.04 7.69
N GLY A 351 -2.32 29.00 7.14
CA GLY A 351 -2.85 27.90 7.93
C GLY A 351 -1.71 27.13 8.62
N PHE A 352 -1.87 26.84 9.91
CA PHE A 352 -0.81 26.24 10.74
C PHE A 352 -0.57 24.75 10.41
N ILE A 353 -1.44 24.07 9.67
CA ILE A 353 -1.18 22.71 9.18
C ILE A 353 -0.71 22.74 7.72
N TRP A 354 -1.27 23.64 6.90
CA TRP A 354 -0.96 23.69 5.47
C TRP A 354 0.54 23.75 5.17
N PHE A 355 1.30 24.55 5.93
CA PHE A 355 2.72 24.73 5.67
C PHE A 355 3.53 23.42 5.79
N LYS A 356 3.08 22.45 6.62
CA LYS A 356 3.73 21.13 6.75
C LYS A 356 3.50 20.25 5.53
N ILE A 357 2.29 20.30 4.96
CA ILE A 357 1.98 19.62 3.70
C ILE A 357 2.77 20.31 2.57
N ASP A 358 2.67 21.63 2.45
CA ASP A 358 3.28 22.41 1.37
C ASP A 358 4.80 22.21 1.30
N ALA A 359 5.48 22.19 2.45
CA ALA A 359 6.93 22.01 2.52
C ALA A 359 7.42 20.66 1.95
N ARG A 360 6.56 19.63 1.92
CA ARG A 360 6.90 18.27 1.49
C ARG A 360 6.27 17.89 0.15
N LEU A 361 5.23 18.61 -0.27
CA LEU A 361 4.46 18.32 -1.47
C LEU A 361 5.31 18.54 -2.75
N LYS A 362 5.36 17.52 -3.61
CA LYS A 362 6.07 17.54 -4.89
C LYS A 362 5.19 17.00 -6.03
N ALA A 363 5.69 17.10 -7.26
CA ALA A 363 4.98 16.62 -8.43
C ALA A 363 4.62 15.13 -8.32
N ASN A 364 3.43 14.76 -8.82
CA ASN A 364 2.82 13.43 -8.74
C ASN A 364 2.40 12.94 -7.34
N ASP A 365 2.57 13.75 -6.30
CA ASP A 365 1.91 13.50 -5.01
C ASP A 365 0.40 13.78 -5.13
N TRP A 366 -0.35 13.33 -4.12
CA TRP A 366 -1.80 13.46 -4.04
C TRP A 366 -2.17 14.17 -2.74
N VAL A 367 -3.24 14.96 -2.77
CA VAL A 367 -3.81 15.54 -1.54
C VAL A 367 -5.30 15.27 -1.50
N LEU A 368 -5.71 14.43 -0.54
CA LEU A 368 -7.12 14.20 -0.23
C LEU A 368 -7.60 15.27 0.75
N ILE A 369 -8.65 16.00 0.40
CA ILE A 369 -9.17 17.13 1.19
C ILE A 369 -10.60 16.81 1.65
N GLN A 370 -10.78 16.59 2.95
CA GLN A 370 -12.11 16.45 3.57
C GLN A 370 -12.26 17.41 4.75
N LEU A 371 -12.85 18.58 4.49
CA LEU A 371 -13.09 19.61 5.50
C LEU A 371 -14.55 20.07 5.45
N GLY A 372 -15.10 20.42 6.60
CA GLY A 372 -16.42 21.02 6.69
C GLY A 372 -17.19 20.72 7.96
N HIS A 373 -16.86 19.69 8.75
CA HIS A 373 -17.60 19.41 10.00
C HIS A 373 -17.58 20.58 10.99
N ASN A 374 -16.47 21.34 11.00
CA ASN A 374 -16.19 22.40 11.96
C ASN A 374 -16.29 23.82 11.35
N ASP A 375 -16.54 23.95 10.06
CA ASP A 375 -16.72 25.22 9.35
C ASP A 375 -18.11 25.88 9.62
N LYS A 376 -18.66 25.68 10.82
CA LYS A 376 -20.01 26.11 11.20
C LYS A 376 -20.20 27.63 11.20
N ASN A 377 -19.11 28.36 11.41
CA ASN A 377 -19.06 29.82 11.43
C ASN A 377 -18.30 30.38 10.20
N THR A 378 -18.00 29.55 9.20
CA THR A 378 -17.34 29.94 7.96
C THR A 378 -18.42 30.24 6.91
N SER A 379 -18.40 31.44 6.32
CA SER A 379 -19.32 31.76 5.22
C SER A 379 -19.01 30.94 3.97
N ALA A 380 -20.01 30.77 3.09
CA ALA A 380 -19.84 30.05 1.84
C ALA A 380 -18.67 30.58 0.98
N ALA A 381 -18.55 31.91 0.90
CA ALA A 381 -17.49 32.57 0.13
C ALA A 381 -16.08 32.30 0.68
N VAL A 382 -15.93 32.32 2.02
CA VAL A 382 -14.64 32.06 2.67
C VAL A 382 -14.25 30.59 2.55
N TYR A 383 -15.21 29.67 2.75
CA TYR A 383 -14.98 28.24 2.56
C TYR A 383 -14.52 27.95 1.12
N HIS A 384 -15.24 28.49 0.13
CA HIS A 384 -14.91 28.36 -1.29
C HIS A 384 -13.49 28.83 -1.57
N SER A 385 -13.15 30.06 -1.15
CA SER A 385 -11.84 30.67 -1.38
C SER A 385 -10.70 29.81 -0.82
N ARG A 386 -10.88 29.24 0.38
CA ARG A 386 -9.85 28.42 1.03
C ARG A 386 -9.64 27.08 0.32
N ILE A 387 -10.72 26.37 -0.02
CA ILE A 387 -10.60 25.11 -0.77
C ILE A 387 -10.01 25.37 -2.16
N LEU A 388 -10.44 26.41 -2.86
CA LEU A 388 -9.88 26.81 -4.15
C LEU A 388 -8.37 27.13 -4.04
N GLY A 389 -7.98 27.86 -2.99
CA GLY A 389 -6.58 28.13 -2.68
C GLY A 389 -5.74 26.85 -2.55
N MET A 390 -6.25 25.87 -1.80
CA MET A 390 -5.59 24.56 -1.65
C MET A 390 -5.47 23.86 -3.01
N ILE A 391 -6.56 23.75 -3.78
CA ILE A 391 -6.56 23.13 -5.13
C ILE A 391 -5.48 23.76 -6.01
N ASN A 392 -5.43 25.09 -6.06
CA ASN A 392 -4.47 25.82 -6.88
C ASN A 392 -3.03 25.62 -6.43
N ALA A 393 -2.76 25.64 -5.12
CA ALA A 393 -1.44 25.40 -4.57
C ALA A 393 -0.95 23.98 -4.88
N ILE A 394 -1.83 22.97 -4.81
CA ILE A 394 -1.51 21.57 -5.13
C ILE A 394 -1.15 21.43 -6.61
N LYS A 395 -2.02 21.93 -7.49
CA LYS A 395 -1.78 21.90 -8.95
C LYS A 395 -0.51 22.65 -9.34
N ALA A 396 -0.21 23.77 -8.68
CA ALA A 396 1.00 24.56 -8.94
C ALA A 396 2.30 23.78 -8.68
N LYS A 397 2.27 22.77 -7.80
CA LYS A 397 3.40 21.86 -7.56
C LYS A 397 3.42 20.63 -8.49
N GLY A 398 2.47 20.53 -9.42
CA GLY A 398 2.28 19.34 -10.25
C GLY A 398 1.73 18.14 -9.48
N ALA A 399 1.12 18.37 -8.31
CA ALA A 399 0.44 17.35 -7.51
C ALA A 399 -1.07 17.32 -7.85
N HIS A 400 -1.76 16.31 -7.36
CA HIS A 400 -3.15 16.02 -7.71
C HIS A 400 -4.11 16.23 -6.52
N PRO A 401 -5.00 17.24 -6.57
CA PRO A 401 -6.02 17.41 -5.55
C PRO A 401 -7.15 16.39 -5.75
N VAL A 402 -7.64 15.80 -4.66
CA VAL A 402 -8.85 14.97 -4.64
C VAL A 402 -9.75 15.50 -3.54
N LEU A 403 -10.94 15.98 -3.89
CA LEU A 403 -11.92 16.44 -2.92
C LEU A 403 -12.69 15.25 -2.38
N VAL A 404 -12.95 15.25 -1.07
CA VAL A 404 -13.77 14.25 -0.39
C VAL A 404 -14.83 15.00 0.42
N THR A 405 -16.11 14.70 0.19
CA THR A 405 -17.17 15.33 0.99
C THR A 405 -17.20 14.74 2.40
N PRO A 406 -17.44 15.50 3.47
CA PRO A 406 -17.51 14.93 4.82
C PRO A 406 -18.60 13.86 4.93
N MET A 407 -18.34 12.77 5.67
CA MET A 407 -19.34 11.74 5.91
C MET A 407 -20.53 12.28 6.71
N VAL A 408 -21.68 11.62 6.59
CA VAL A 408 -22.89 12.04 7.31
C VAL A 408 -22.73 12.00 8.82
N ARG A 409 -23.48 12.87 9.50
CA ARG A 409 -23.83 12.64 10.91
C ARG A 409 -24.99 11.65 11.02
N ASN A 410 -24.92 10.68 11.92
CA ASN A 410 -25.97 9.69 12.20
C ASN A 410 -27.16 10.27 12.99
N THR A 411 -27.62 11.47 12.63
CA THR A 411 -28.73 12.16 13.29
C THR A 411 -30.10 11.69 12.79
N GLY A 412 -30.15 11.03 11.63
CA GLY A 412 -31.38 10.75 10.88
C GLY A 412 -31.77 11.85 9.88
N ALA A 413 -30.93 12.88 9.74
CA ALA A 413 -31.09 13.89 8.70
C ALA A 413 -30.87 13.29 7.30
N THR A 414 -31.60 13.80 6.31
CA THR A 414 -31.44 13.39 4.91
C THR A 414 -30.15 13.96 4.33
N LEU A 415 -29.64 13.36 3.25
CA LEU A 415 -28.47 13.87 2.53
C LEU A 415 -28.58 15.37 2.19
N ALA A 416 -29.79 15.85 1.87
CA ALA A 416 -30.04 17.23 1.46
C ALA A 416 -29.82 18.26 2.59
N THR A 417 -29.78 17.84 3.86
CA THR A 417 -29.63 18.74 5.01
C THR A 417 -28.34 18.51 5.82
N GLN A 418 -27.53 17.52 5.43
CA GLN A 418 -26.24 17.25 6.05
C GLN A 418 -25.25 18.40 5.77
N HIS A 419 -24.52 18.84 6.81
CA HIS A 419 -23.46 19.85 6.72
C HIS A 419 -23.86 21.17 6.05
N ILE A 420 -25.06 21.67 6.38
CA ILE A 420 -25.49 23.02 6.03
C ILE A 420 -25.35 23.92 7.26
N TYR A 421 -24.60 25.02 7.13
CA TYR A 421 -24.32 25.98 8.18
C TYR A 421 -24.53 27.41 7.68
N GLY A 422 -25.66 28.03 8.03
CA GLY A 422 -26.01 29.34 7.49
C GLY A 422 -26.12 29.31 5.96
N ASP A 423 -25.30 30.11 5.28
CA ASP A 423 -25.20 30.14 3.81
C ASP A 423 -24.29 29.05 3.23
N LEU A 424 -23.50 28.37 4.05
CA LEU A 424 -22.58 27.32 3.63
C LEU A 424 -23.30 25.97 3.49
N ASN A 425 -23.42 25.49 2.25
CA ASN A 425 -23.71 24.08 1.95
C ASN A 425 -22.42 23.40 1.49
N VAL A 426 -21.79 22.62 2.38
CA VAL A 426 -20.46 22.04 2.16
C VAL A 426 -20.42 21.13 0.93
N ARG A 427 -21.39 20.23 0.78
CA ARG A 427 -21.44 19.30 -0.37
C ARG A 427 -21.53 20.06 -1.69
N THR A 428 -22.40 21.07 -1.76
CA THR A 428 -22.57 21.89 -2.97
C THR A 428 -21.29 22.64 -3.32
N GLN A 429 -20.61 23.23 -2.33
CA GLN A 429 -19.33 23.92 -2.56
C GLN A 429 -18.26 22.96 -3.12
N LEU A 430 -18.09 21.79 -2.50
CA LEU A 430 -17.10 20.82 -2.95
C LEU A 430 -17.44 20.23 -4.33
N THR A 431 -18.72 19.94 -4.62
CA THR A 431 -19.13 19.48 -5.95
C THR A 431 -18.92 20.54 -7.02
N GLY A 432 -19.19 21.82 -6.71
CA GLY A 432 -19.00 22.92 -7.64
C GLY A 432 -17.53 23.19 -7.92
N LEU A 433 -16.68 23.15 -6.89
CA LEU A 433 -15.23 23.28 -7.02
C LEU A 433 -14.63 22.10 -7.80
N ALA A 434 -15.02 20.86 -7.50
CA ALA A 434 -14.57 19.69 -8.27
C ALA A 434 -14.85 19.84 -9.77
N ALA A 435 -16.08 20.27 -10.12
CA ALA A 435 -16.49 20.44 -11.50
C ALA A 435 -15.77 21.60 -12.21
N SER A 436 -15.67 22.77 -11.57
CA SER A 436 -15.03 23.95 -12.14
C SER A 436 -13.52 23.82 -12.27
N GLU A 437 -12.89 23.12 -11.33
CA GLU A 437 -11.44 22.93 -11.28
C GLU A 437 -10.96 21.64 -11.95
N GLY A 438 -11.87 20.76 -12.39
CA GLY A 438 -11.50 19.45 -12.92
C GLY A 438 -10.75 18.58 -11.89
N ALA A 439 -11.04 18.76 -10.60
CA ALA A 439 -10.49 17.94 -9.53
C ALA A 439 -11.42 16.73 -9.26
N PRO A 440 -10.89 15.50 -9.13
CA PRO A 440 -11.70 14.35 -8.74
C PRO A 440 -12.46 14.58 -7.41
N LEU A 441 -13.67 14.02 -7.32
CA LEU A 441 -14.50 14.08 -6.13
C LEU A 441 -14.93 12.67 -5.68
N ILE A 442 -14.63 12.35 -4.42
CA ILE A 442 -15.21 11.20 -3.73
C ILE A 442 -16.33 11.74 -2.83
N ASP A 443 -17.58 11.52 -3.25
CA ASP A 443 -18.75 12.01 -2.52
C ASP A 443 -19.12 11.07 -1.35
N LEU A 444 -18.24 11.02 -0.35
CA LEU A 444 -18.40 10.18 0.83
C LEU A 444 -19.66 10.53 1.64
N MET A 445 -20.12 11.79 1.61
CA MET A 445 -21.42 12.18 2.20
C MET A 445 -22.58 11.39 1.58
N LYS A 446 -22.61 11.30 0.24
CA LYS A 446 -23.64 10.51 -0.45
C LYS A 446 -23.51 9.02 -0.11
N LEU A 447 -22.31 8.45 -0.21
CA LEU A 447 -22.05 7.02 0.03
C LEU A 447 -22.43 6.62 1.47
N SER A 448 -22.02 7.42 2.45
CA SER A 448 -22.35 7.18 3.86
C SER A 448 -23.84 7.39 4.15
N SER A 449 -24.51 8.34 3.47
CA SER A 449 -25.97 8.49 3.58
C SER A 449 -26.71 7.27 3.05
N GLU A 450 -26.29 6.71 1.91
CA GLU A 450 -26.90 5.50 1.32
C GLU A 450 -26.68 4.28 2.22
N TRP A 451 -25.49 4.17 2.80
CA TRP A 451 -25.15 3.12 3.77
C TRP A 451 -25.98 3.22 5.05
N VAL A 452 -26.14 4.41 5.64
CA VAL A 452 -27.02 4.61 6.82
C VAL A 452 -28.48 4.33 6.45
N ALA A 453 -28.95 4.74 5.28
CA ALA A 453 -30.32 4.47 4.82
C ALA A 453 -30.60 2.97 4.68
N ALA A 454 -29.62 2.20 4.20
CA ALA A 454 -29.73 0.75 4.05
C ALA A 454 -29.72 0.00 5.39
N LEU A 455 -28.88 0.43 6.34
CA LEU A 455 -28.80 -0.19 7.67
C LEU A 455 -29.93 0.24 8.63
N GLY A 456 -30.39 1.48 8.49
CA GLY A 456 -31.19 2.19 9.47
C GLY A 456 -30.33 2.83 10.58
N LYS A 457 -30.75 4.01 11.05
CA LYS A 457 -30.04 4.85 12.04
C LYS A 457 -29.57 4.07 13.28
N THR A 458 -30.45 3.24 13.85
CA THR A 458 -30.16 2.48 15.07
C THR A 458 -29.02 1.49 14.87
N ALA A 459 -29.03 0.74 13.76
CA ALA A 459 -27.95 -0.21 13.46
C ALA A 459 -26.66 0.52 13.07
N ALA A 460 -26.76 1.63 12.32
CA ALA A 460 -25.62 2.46 11.98
C ALA A 460 -24.91 3.03 13.22
N GLN A 461 -25.61 3.26 14.33
CA GLN A 461 -25.01 3.77 15.57
C GLN A 461 -23.91 2.87 16.13
N ALA A 462 -23.93 1.57 15.84
CA ALA A 462 -22.87 0.63 16.25
C ALA A 462 -21.49 0.93 15.65
N TYR A 463 -21.43 1.83 14.65
CA TYR A 463 -20.19 2.28 13.98
C TYR A 463 -19.73 3.67 14.45
N PHE A 464 -20.44 4.27 15.40
CA PHE A 464 -20.08 5.52 16.06
C PHE A 464 -19.75 5.26 17.53
N VAL A 465 -19.02 6.18 18.17
CA VAL A 465 -18.64 6.03 19.58
C VAL A 465 -19.83 6.37 20.48
N GLY A 466 -20.34 5.38 21.21
CA GLY A 466 -21.40 5.58 22.20
C GLY A 466 -22.65 6.21 21.59
N THR A 467 -23.02 7.40 22.08
CA THR A 467 -24.16 8.20 21.59
C THR A 467 -23.75 9.32 20.64
N ASP A 468 -22.45 9.46 20.33
CA ASP A 468 -21.98 10.43 19.36
C ASP A 468 -22.54 10.09 17.97
N THR A 469 -22.98 11.11 17.23
CA THR A 469 -23.53 10.95 15.88
C THR A 469 -22.56 11.42 14.79
N THR A 470 -21.34 11.75 15.15
CA THR A 470 -20.32 12.35 14.28
C THR A 470 -19.09 11.47 14.21
N HIS A 471 -18.55 11.11 15.37
CA HIS A 471 -17.27 10.43 15.43
C HIS A 471 -17.45 8.92 15.33
N SER A 472 -16.85 8.34 14.28
CA SER A 472 -16.81 6.90 14.09
C SER A 472 -15.95 6.21 15.13
N ASN A 473 -16.32 4.97 15.44
CA ASN A 473 -15.42 4.03 16.10
C ASN A 473 -14.50 3.33 15.07
N GLU A 474 -13.68 2.37 15.51
CA GLU A 474 -12.74 1.69 14.62
C GLU A 474 -13.43 1.01 13.42
N ALA A 475 -14.58 0.36 13.65
CA ALA A 475 -15.35 -0.29 12.59
C ALA A 475 -15.95 0.73 11.61
N GLY A 476 -16.47 1.86 12.10
CA GLY A 476 -17.01 2.93 11.25
C GLY A 476 -15.94 3.58 10.38
N ALA A 477 -14.78 3.89 10.98
CA ALA A 477 -13.65 4.46 10.26
C ALA A 477 -13.17 3.53 9.13
N GLN A 478 -13.15 2.22 9.38
CA GLN A 478 -12.83 1.23 8.36
C GLN A 478 -13.86 1.21 7.22
N VAL A 479 -15.16 1.34 7.52
CA VAL A 479 -16.21 1.42 6.49
C VAL A 479 -15.99 2.65 5.59
N PHE A 480 -15.75 3.82 6.18
CA PHE A 480 -15.53 5.04 5.42
C PHE A 480 -14.23 5.03 4.62
N ALA A 481 -13.14 4.50 5.18
CA ALA A 481 -11.88 4.30 4.44
C ALA A 481 -12.06 3.33 3.27
N GLN A 482 -12.81 2.25 3.46
CA GLN A 482 -13.15 1.30 2.39
C GLN A 482 -13.96 1.96 1.28
N MET A 483 -14.94 2.81 1.59
CA MET A 483 -15.70 3.56 0.58
C MET A 483 -14.78 4.42 -0.28
N ILE A 484 -13.82 5.12 0.33
CA ILE A 484 -12.84 5.94 -0.39
C ILE A 484 -11.95 5.08 -1.30
N ALA A 485 -11.37 3.99 -0.77
CA ALA A 485 -10.55 3.07 -1.55
C ALA A 485 -11.32 2.45 -2.73
N SER A 486 -12.57 2.06 -2.51
CA SER A 486 -13.45 1.54 -3.56
C SER A 486 -13.75 2.58 -4.64
N GLU A 487 -13.95 3.85 -4.27
CA GLU A 487 -14.18 4.93 -5.22
C GLU A 487 -12.94 5.31 -6.03
N ILE A 488 -11.75 5.24 -5.43
CA ILE A 488 -10.49 5.39 -6.16
C ILE A 488 -10.44 4.40 -7.34
N THR A 489 -10.78 3.13 -7.09
CA THR A 489 -10.84 2.09 -8.12
C THR A 489 -12.00 2.30 -9.08
N ARG A 490 -13.23 2.53 -8.57
CA ARG A 490 -14.44 2.66 -9.40
C ARG A 490 -14.37 3.84 -10.37
N GLN A 491 -13.79 4.96 -9.94
CA GLN A 491 -13.59 6.15 -10.77
C GLN A 491 -12.34 6.08 -11.63
N ASN A 492 -11.53 5.01 -11.50
CA ASN A 492 -10.25 4.84 -12.18
C ASN A 492 -9.33 6.05 -11.99
N LEU A 493 -9.22 6.54 -10.76
CA LEU A 493 -8.31 7.64 -10.44
C LEU A 493 -6.86 7.16 -10.63
N GLY A 494 -5.92 8.09 -10.84
CA GLY A 494 -4.49 7.77 -10.92
C GLY A 494 -3.92 7.07 -9.67
N LEU A 495 -4.68 7.02 -8.58
CA LEU A 495 -4.40 6.25 -7.37
C LEU A 495 -4.74 4.75 -7.48
N ALA A 496 -5.59 4.33 -8.41
CA ALA A 496 -6.06 2.94 -8.53
C ALA A 496 -4.93 1.90 -8.68
N PRO A 497 -3.83 2.15 -9.43
CA PRO A 497 -2.70 1.20 -9.50
C PRO A 497 -1.97 0.98 -8.16
N TYR A 498 -2.23 1.81 -7.16
CA TYR A 498 -1.65 1.69 -5.83
C TYR A 498 -2.54 0.94 -4.83
N ILE A 499 -3.79 0.62 -5.17
CA ILE A 499 -4.67 -0.18 -4.31
C ILE A 499 -4.21 -1.65 -4.31
N ARG A 500 -4.32 -2.33 -3.16
CA ARG A 500 -3.94 -3.75 -2.97
C ARG A 500 -4.93 -4.75 -3.57
#